data_AF-A0A3E3DZV9-F1
#
_entry.id   AF-A0A3E3DZV9-F1
#
_cell.length_a   1.000
_cell.length_b   1.000
_cell.length_c   1.000
_cell.angle_alpha   90.00
_cell.angle_beta   90.00
_cell.angle_gamma   90.00
#
_symmetry.space_group_name_H-M   'P 1'
#
loop_
_entity.id
_entity.type
_entity.pdbx_description
1 polymer ?
#
loop_
_entity_poly.entity_id
_entity_poly.type
_entity_poly.pdbx_seq_one_letter_code
_entity_poly.pdbx_strand_id
1 'polypeptide(L)'
;MTNLEYYKDELKRYIKKNPKFLSLKSDVIGKAFTLFSHERIDIWCNDEWAETEHFIDWLLEEHKEPIKLKQWEFELIGYIYRTSSVKKMFFVHYSELNYLRGVGYFKGITNEYMTLKEILENCEVEYE
;
A
#
# COMPACT_ATOMS: atom_id res chain seq x y z
N MET A 1 -11.71 -2.07 -8.91
CA MET A 1 -10.55 -2.49 -9.71
C MET A 1 -9.67 -3.31 -8.79
N THR A 2 -9.22 -4.49 -9.17
CA THR A 2 -8.33 -5.29 -8.30
C THR A 2 -6.87 -4.83 -8.41
N ASN A 3 -6.02 -5.26 -7.48
CA ASN A 3 -4.58 -5.01 -7.58
C ASN A 3 -4.00 -5.59 -8.88
N LEU A 4 -4.46 -6.76 -9.32
CA LEU A 4 -4.08 -7.33 -10.61
C LEU A 4 -4.44 -6.41 -11.77
N GLU A 5 -5.67 -5.88 -11.81
CA GLU A 5 -6.12 -4.99 -12.88
C GLU A 5 -5.32 -3.68 -12.93
N TYR A 6 -4.98 -3.14 -11.77
CA TYR A 6 -4.18 -1.92 -11.62
C TYR A 6 -2.73 -2.13 -12.04
N TYR A 7 -2.08 -3.19 -11.53
CA TYR A 7 -0.65 -3.44 -11.74
C TYR A 7 -0.31 -4.30 -12.97
N LYS A 8 -1.30 -4.74 -13.77
CA LYS A 8 -1.09 -5.64 -14.92
C LYS A 8 0.02 -5.21 -15.87
N ASP A 9 0.15 -3.91 -16.14
CA ASP A 9 1.14 -3.42 -17.10
C ASP A 9 2.54 -3.36 -16.49
N GLU A 10 2.63 -3.15 -15.18
CA GLU A 10 3.87 -3.26 -14.44
C GLU A 10 4.36 -4.70 -14.37
N LEU A 11 3.48 -5.64 -13.99
CA LEU A 11 3.77 -7.09 -14.01
C LEU A 11 4.29 -7.53 -15.38
N LYS A 12 3.66 -7.08 -16.48
CA LYS A 12 4.15 -7.33 -17.84
C LYS A 12 5.56 -6.77 -18.07
N ARG A 13 5.93 -5.65 -17.47
CA ARG A 13 7.31 -5.10 -17.56
C ARG A 13 8.31 -6.00 -16.83
N TYR A 14 7.98 -6.52 -15.64
CA TYR A 14 8.85 -7.48 -14.93
C TYR A 14 9.09 -8.74 -15.76
N ILE A 15 8.03 -9.29 -16.37
CA ILE A 15 8.14 -10.49 -17.23
C ILE A 15 9.01 -10.18 -18.47
N LYS A 16 8.87 -9.00 -19.08
CA LYS A 16 9.65 -8.62 -20.27
C LYS A 16 11.12 -8.33 -19.97
N LYS A 17 11.42 -7.75 -18.81
CA LYS A 17 12.79 -7.36 -18.40
C LYS A 17 13.64 -8.56 -17.98
N ASN A 18 13.02 -9.66 -17.55
CA ASN A 18 13.78 -10.85 -17.16
C ASN A 18 14.49 -11.47 -18.38
N PRO A 19 15.81 -11.73 -18.28
CA PRO A 19 16.59 -12.28 -19.38
C PRO A 19 16.09 -13.68 -19.73
N LYS A 20 15.74 -13.88 -21.01
CA LYS A 20 15.16 -15.12 -21.55
C LYS A 20 16.19 -16.22 -21.83
N PHE A 21 17.44 -16.04 -21.40
CA PHE A 21 18.51 -16.96 -21.74
C PHE A 21 18.53 -18.13 -20.76
N LEU A 22 18.39 -19.35 -21.30
CA LEU A 22 18.57 -20.67 -20.66
C LEU A 22 17.54 -21.09 -19.60
N SER A 23 16.47 -20.33 -19.34
CA SER A 23 15.42 -20.69 -18.35
C SER A 23 14.11 -21.14 -19.01
N LEU A 24 13.35 -22.00 -18.32
CA LEU A 24 11.99 -22.34 -18.75
C LEU A 24 11.11 -21.08 -18.67
N LYS A 25 10.09 -20.98 -19.53
CA LYS A 25 9.14 -19.85 -19.49
C LYS A 25 8.51 -19.68 -18.11
N SER A 26 8.27 -20.79 -17.40
CA SER A 26 7.80 -20.81 -16.01
C SER A 26 8.74 -20.07 -15.07
N ASP A 27 10.05 -20.26 -15.20
CA ASP A 27 11.04 -19.68 -14.30
C ASP A 27 11.16 -18.16 -14.50
N VAL A 28 10.97 -17.70 -15.74
CA VAL A 28 10.93 -16.27 -16.07
C VAL A 28 9.71 -15.60 -15.42
N ILE A 29 8.55 -16.27 -15.47
CA ILE A 29 7.32 -15.76 -14.85
C ILE A 29 7.43 -15.80 -13.33
N GLY A 30 7.93 -16.92 -12.77
CA GLY A 30 8.15 -17.07 -11.33
C GLY A 30 9.07 -15.97 -10.78
N LYS A 31 10.25 -15.76 -11.39
CA LYS A 31 11.16 -14.68 -10.98
C LYS A 31 10.54 -13.30 -11.08
N ALA A 32 9.74 -13.04 -12.13
CA ALA A 32 9.04 -11.77 -12.27
C ALA A 32 8.04 -11.55 -11.13
N PHE A 33 7.33 -12.60 -10.71
CA PHE A 33 6.37 -12.55 -9.61
C PHE A 33 7.09 -12.34 -8.28
N THR A 34 8.17 -13.09 -8.01
CA THR A 34 8.99 -12.93 -6.80
C THR A 34 9.54 -11.51 -6.64
N LEU A 35 10.07 -10.91 -7.71
CA LEU A 35 10.60 -9.54 -7.66
C LEU A 35 9.48 -8.53 -7.43
N PHE A 36 8.38 -8.69 -8.15
CA PHE A 36 7.24 -7.78 -8.05
C PHE A 36 6.58 -7.84 -6.67
N SER A 37 6.37 -9.04 -6.11
CA SER A 37 5.78 -9.23 -4.79
C SER A 37 6.65 -8.60 -3.70
N HIS A 38 7.98 -8.74 -3.80
CA HIS A 38 8.88 -8.15 -2.82
C HIS A 38 8.83 -6.62 -2.88
N GLU A 39 8.85 -6.04 -4.07
CA GLU A 39 8.83 -4.57 -4.20
C GLU A 39 7.50 -3.93 -3.79
N ARG A 40 6.37 -4.65 -3.92
CA ARG A 40 5.03 -4.09 -3.68
C ARG A 40 4.46 -4.39 -2.31
N ILE A 41 4.75 -5.56 -1.77
CA ILE A 41 4.16 -6.03 -0.51
C ILE A 41 5.18 -6.67 0.43
N ASP A 42 6.48 -6.55 0.14
CA ASP A 42 7.58 -7.09 0.94
C ASP A 42 7.52 -8.61 1.16
N ILE A 43 6.98 -9.33 0.16
CA ILE A 43 6.88 -10.80 0.18
C ILE A 43 7.83 -11.41 -0.85
N TRP A 44 8.63 -12.39 -0.41
CA TRP A 44 9.43 -13.22 -1.30
C TRP A 44 8.66 -14.48 -1.68
N CYS A 45 8.00 -14.49 -2.84
CA CYS A 45 7.41 -15.71 -3.41
C CYS A 45 8.52 -16.68 -3.85
N ASN A 46 9.03 -17.45 -2.90
CA ASN A 46 9.98 -18.55 -3.10
C ASN A 46 9.20 -19.87 -3.29
N ASP A 47 9.88 -21.01 -3.20
CA ASP A 47 9.27 -22.35 -3.30
C ASP A 47 8.28 -22.68 -2.15
N GLU A 48 7.97 -21.72 -1.28
CA GLU A 48 6.99 -21.85 -0.20
C GLU A 48 5.58 -21.48 -0.70
N TRP A 49 4.66 -22.44 -0.61
CA TRP A 49 3.29 -22.31 -1.09
C TRP A 49 2.52 -21.16 -0.42
N ALA A 50 2.74 -20.93 0.88
CA ALA A 50 2.01 -19.93 1.66
C ALA A 50 2.25 -18.49 1.15
N GLU A 51 3.49 -18.14 0.80
CA GLU A 51 3.81 -16.80 0.28
C GLU A 51 3.27 -16.58 -1.12
N THR A 52 3.18 -17.65 -1.92
CA THR A 52 2.55 -17.59 -3.24
C THR A 52 1.04 -17.43 -3.11
N GLU A 53 0.39 -18.16 -2.22
CA GLU A 53 -1.05 -18.00 -1.92
C GLU A 53 -1.36 -16.58 -1.46
N HIS A 54 -0.58 -16.03 -0.53
CA HIS A 54 -0.76 -14.66 -0.05
C HIS A 54 -0.61 -13.61 -1.17
N PHE A 55 0.36 -13.79 -2.07
CA PHE A 55 0.51 -12.91 -3.22
C PHE A 55 -0.68 -13.01 -4.19
N ILE A 56 -1.21 -14.21 -4.43
CA ILE A 56 -2.41 -14.40 -5.26
C ILE A 56 -3.63 -13.76 -4.62
N ASP A 57 -3.82 -13.94 -3.31
CA ASP A 57 -4.90 -13.29 -2.57
C ASP A 57 -4.80 -11.77 -2.71
N TRP A 58 -3.61 -11.20 -2.48
CA TRP A 58 -3.37 -9.76 -2.64
C TRP A 58 -3.67 -9.26 -4.08
N LEU A 59 -3.32 -10.02 -5.11
CA LEU A 59 -3.63 -9.65 -6.51
C LEU A 59 -5.15 -9.60 -6.76
N LEU A 60 -5.92 -10.44 -6.07
CA LEU A 60 -7.37 -10.54 -6.21
C LEU A 60 -8.13 -9.53 -5.34
N GLU A 61 -7.49 -8.96 -4.32
CA GLU A 61 -8.07 -7.90 -3.49
C GLU A 61 -8.40 -6.63 -4.30
N GLU A 62 -9.41 -5.91 -3.82
CA GLU A 62 -9.73 -4.58 -4.34
C GLU A 62 -8.55 -3.64 -4.15
N HIS A 63 -8.15 -2.99 -5.24
CA HIS A 63 -7.12 -1.97 -5.22
C HIS A 63 -7.61 -0.77 -4.43
N LYS A 64 -6.89 -0.45 -3.35
CA LYS A 64 -7.08 0.76 -2.58
C LYS A 64 -5.99 1.75 -3.00
N GLU A 65 -6.39 2.89 -3.55
CA GLU A 65 -5.43 3.96 -3.81
C GLU A 65 -4.83 4.43 -2.48
N PRO A 66 -3.50 4.61 -2.41
CA PRO A 66 -2.87 5.07 -1.19
C PRO A 66 -3.34 6.47 -0.84
N ILE A 67 -3.54 6.71 0.45
CA ILE A 67 -3.88 8.02 0.99
C ILE A 67 -2.65 8.92 0.81
N LYS A 68 -2.72 9.87 -0.11
CA LYS A 68 -1.65 10.86 -0.29
C LYS A 68 -1.63 11.82 0.88
N LEU A 69 -0.51 11.83 1.61
CA LEU A 69 -0.26 12.73 2.73
C LEU A 69 1.05 13.48 2.51
N LYS A 70 1.09 14.75 2.91
CA LYS A 70 2.37 15.46 3.05
C LYS A 70 3.14 14.90 4.24
N GLN A 71 4.48 15.01 4.22
CA GLN A 71 5.34 14.55 5.34
C GLN A 71 4.85 15.05 6.72
N TRP A 72 4.52 16.33 6.84
CA TRP A 72 4.07 16.89 8.12
C TRP A 72 2.67 16.40 8.53
N GLU A 73 1.79 16.06 7.57
CA GLU A 73 0.47 15.47 7.83
C GLU A 73 0.61 14.07 8.41
N PHE A 74 1.49 13.27 7.81
CA PHE A 74 1.85 11.94 8.30
C PHE A 74 2.45 12.01 9.72
N GLU A 75 3.39 12.93 9.95
CA GLU A 75 4.03 13.11 11.26
C GLU A 75 3.03 13.52 12.34
N LEU A 76 2.10 14.43 12.02
CA LEU A 76 1.05 14.88 12.94
C LEU A 76 0.11 13.73 13.32
N ILE A 77 -0.40 12.98 12.34
CA ILE A 77 -1.24 11.80 12.59
C ILE A 77 -0.47 10.76 13.41
N GLY A 78 0.79 10.51 13.06
CA GLY A 78 1.67 9.58 13.75
C GLY A 78 1.93 9.99 15.21
N TYR A 79 2.12 11.29 15.47
CA TYR A 79 2.27 11.82 16.83
C TYR A 79 1.02 11.54 17.66
N ILE A 80 -0.16 11.94 17.15
CA ILE A 80 -1.45 11.75 17.84
C ILE A 80 -1.69 10.26 18.13
N TYR A 81 -1.42 9.40 17.15
CA TYR A 81 -1.56 7.95 17.29
C TYR A 81 -0.66 7.38 18.39
N ARG A 82 0.58 7.86 18.52
CA ARG A 82 1.54 7.36 19.54
C ARG A 82 1.28 7.91 20.94
N THR A 83 0.73 9.11 21.07
CA THR A 83 0.52 9.76 22.38
C THR A 83 -0.84 9.47 23.01
N SER A 84 -1.78 8.92 22.25
CA SER A 84 -3.13 8.64 22.73
C SER A 84 -3.22 7.22 23.33
N SER A 85 -3.97 7.09 24.42
CA SER A 85 -4.17 5.83 25.14
C SER A 85 -5.37 5.00 24.64
N VAL A 86 -6.07 5.48 23.62
CA VAL A 86 -7.33 4.89 23.13
C VAL A 86 -7.08 3.86 22.03
N LYS A 87 -7.61 2.64 22.17
CA LYS A 87 -7.38 1.55 21.19
C LYS A 87 -7.96 1.76 19.79
N LYS A 88 -8.98 2.61 19.62
CA LYS A 88 -9.61 2.92 18.32
C LYS A 88 -9.73 4.43 18.16
N MET A 89 -8.81 5.01 17.39
CA MET A 89 -8.71 6.45 17.18
C MET A 89 -9.21 6.76 15.78
N PHE A 90 -10.47 7.20 15.66
CA PHE A 90 -11.03 7.63 14.38
C PHE A 90 -10.58 9.06 14.06
N PHE A 91 -10.27 9.34 12.80
CA PHE A 91 -9.83 10.67 12.36
C PHE A 91 -10.84 11.75 12.75
N VAL A 92 -12.14 11.49 12.52
CA VAL A 92 -13.23 12.42 12.83
C VAL A 92 -13.35 12.79 14.32
N HIS A 93 -12.72 12.07 15.25
CA HIS A 93 -12.80 12.37 16.68
C HIS A 93 -11.86 13.50 17.12
N TYR A 94 -10.93 13.95 16.27
CA TYR A 94 -9.94 14.99 16.62
C TYR A 94 -10.33 16.33 15.99
N SER A 95 -10.72 17.30 16.81
CA SER A 95 -11.18 18.62 16.35
C SER A 95 -10.11 19.37 15.55
N GLU A 96 -8.84 19.23 15.92
CA GLU A 96 -7.70 19.86 15.25
C GLU A 96 -7.52 19.30 13.83
N LEU A 97 -7.64 17.98 13.67
CA LEU A 97 -7.54 17.32 12.36
C LEU A 97 -8.71 17.70 11.45
N ASN A 98 -9.93 17.75 12.00
CA ASN A 98 -11.12 18.18 11.27
C ASN A 98 -11.01 19.64 10.81
N TYR A 99 -10.49 20.53 11.67
CA TYR A 99 -10.25 21.92 11.31
C TYR A 99 -9.24 22.03 10.16
N LEU A 100 -8.09 21.35 10.27
CA LEU A 100 -7.05 21.35 9.25
C LEU A 100 -7.57 20.80 7.91
N ARG A 101 -8.39 19.75 7.95
CA ARG A 101 -9.07 19.22 6.76
C ARG A 101 -10.02 20.25 6.14
N GLY A 102 -10.80 20.94 6.97
CA GLY A 102 -11.71 22.00 6.52
C GLY A 102 -11.01 23.17 5.81
N VAL A 103 -9.75 23.45 6.16
CA VAL A 103 -8.93 24.49 5.50
C VAL A 103 -8.06 23.96 4.34
N GLY A 104 -8.25 22.70 3.94
CA GLY A 104 -7.66 22.12 2.74
C GLY A 104 -6.44 21.23 2.95
N TYR A 105 -6.13 20.84 4.18
CA TYR A 105 -5.16 19.78 4.46
C TYR A 105 -5.80 18.38 4.43
N PHE A 106 -5.00 17.33 4.52
CA PHE A 106 -5.46 15.93 4.54
C PHE A 106 -6.36 15.57 3.35
N LYS A 107 -6.10 16.13 2.15
CA LYS A 107 -6.95 15.94 0.96
C LYS A 107 -7.07 14.47 0.53
N GLY A 108 -6.04 13.66 0.80
CA GLY A 108 -6.06 12.22 0.54
C GLY A 108 -7.05 11.45 1.42
N ILE A 109 -7.50 12.01 2.56
CA ILE A 109 -8.44 11.36 3.48
C ILE A 109 -9.87 11.68 3.04
N THR A 110 -10.40 10.82 2.18
CA THR A 110 -11.76 10.93 1.65
C THR A 110 -12.81 10.34 2.60
N ASN A 111 -12.44 9.34 3.39
CA ASN A 111 -13.29 8.73 4.42
C ASN A 111 -12.79 9.11 5.83
N GLU A 112 -13.53 9.99 6.51
CA GLU A 112 -13.19 10.49 7.86
C GLU A 112 -13.43 9.46 8.99
N TYR A 113 -14.15 8.38 8.69
CA TYR A 113 -14.37 7.27 9.61
C TYR A 113 -13.25 6.22 9.56
N MET A 114 -12.12 6.52 8.91
CA MET A 114 -10.92 5.71 9.04
C MET A 114 -10.26 5.97 10.39
N THR A 115 -9.69 4.91 10.94
CA THR A 115 -8.81 5.03 12.10
C THR A 115 -7.47 5.65 11.70
N LEU A 116 -6.82 6.34 12.63
CA LEU A 116 -5.46 6.89 12.41
C LEU A 116 -4.48 5.78 12.02
N LYS A 117 -4.65 4.57 12.57
CA LYS A 117 -3.86 3.40 12.20
C LYS A 117 -4.07 3.01 10.73
N GLU A 118 -5.31 2.86 10.29
CA GLU A 118 -5.61 2.54 8.88
C GLU A 118 -5.07 3.62 7.94
N ILE A 119 -5.13 4.89 8.34
CA ILE A 119 -4.55 5.98 7.55
C ILE A 119 -3.04 5.82 7.42
N LEU A 120 -2.33 5.58 8.53
CA LEU A 120 -0.88 5.42 8.55
C LEU A 120 -0.40 4.16 7.80
N GLU A 121 -1.19 3.08 7.82
CA GLU A 121 -0.85 1.82 7.13
C GLU A 121 -1.13 1.87 5.62
N ASN A 122 -2.02 2.76 5.17
CA ASN A 122 -2.44 2.86 3.77
C ASN A 122 -2.07 4.20 3.11
N CYS A 123 -1.16 4.98 3.70
CA CYS A 123 -0.73 6.24 3.12
C CYS A 123 0.55 6.13 2.29
N GLU A 124 0.69 7.01 1.31
CA GLU A 124 1.95 7.31 0.66
C GLU A 124 2.35 8.74 1.00
N VAL A 125 3.59 8.93 1.44
CA VAL A 125 4.07 10.22 1.91
C VAL A 125 4.76 10.96 0.77
N GLU A 126 4.23 12.14 0.44
CA GLU A 126 4.81 13.04 -0.56
C GLU A 126 5.81 13.99 0.13
N TYR A 127 7.04 13.99 -0.40
CA TYR A 127 8.09 14.93 -0.02
C TYR A 127 7.98 16.18 -0.90
N GLU A 128 7.49 17.28 -0.34
CA GLU A 128 7.62 18.63 -0.91
C GLU A 128 8.95 19.27 -0.51
#